data_AF-A0AAE0DUA7-F1
#
_entry.id   AF-A0AAE0DUA7-F1
#
_cell.length_a   1.000
_cell.length_b   1.000
_cell.length_c   1.000
_cell.angle_alpha   90.00
_cell.angle_beta   90.00
_cell.angle_gamma   90.00
#
_symmetry.space_group_name_H-M   'P 1'
#
loop_
_entity.id
_entity.type
_entity.pdbx_description
1 polymer ?
#
loop_
_entity_poly.entity_id
_entity_poly.type
_entity_poly.pdbx_seq_one_letter_code
_entity_poly.pdbx_strand_id
1 'polypeptide(L)'
;MASLGLSSFSLNITSDDVEGSSSQRPIGLKKAKFKKRVKEQNSAFCDTLKEGQQQFMEVFKQNTGERQRTNDILERNVECREIKIVMMDLNTITDPMKREFVKQQQLKIMAKQAQQQSQGSQNTSGSFGDFFNNLQGPGNGLPGLLNRCYNLCCIFLSF
;
A
#
# COMPACT_ATOMS: atom_id res chain seq x y z
N MET A 1 33.48 -12.12 -75.63
CA MET A 1 32.78 -11.89 -74.36
C MET A 1 31.82 -10.72 -74.51
N ALA A 2 30.74 -10.78 -73.73
CA ALA A 2 29.45 -10.14 -73.96
C ALA A 2 29.37 -8.63 -73.64
N SER A 3 28.32 -7.98 -74.19
CA SER A 3 27.44 -6.93 -73.59
C SER A 3 28.06 -5.67 -72.97
N LEU A 4 27.45 -4.48 -73.02
CA LEU A 4 26.07 -4.07 -73.29
C LEU A 4 26.14 -2.56 -73.62
N GLY A 5 25.41 -2.11 -74.63
CA GLY A 5 25.42 -0.72 -75.09
C GLY A 5 25.09 0.27 -73.96
N LEU A 6 25.96 1.27 -73.81
CA LEU A 6 25.71 2.46 -73.01
C LEU A 6 24.60 3.28 -73.69
N SER A 7 23.35 2.97 -73.34
CA SER A 7 22.19 3.78 -73.73
C SER A 7 22.17 5.05 -72.88
N SER A 8 22.73 6.12 -73.44
CA SER A 8 22.66 7.48 -72.90
C SER A 8 21.28 8.05 -73.22
N PHE A 9 20.37 8.08 -72.24
CA PHE A 9 19.15 8.88 -72.38
C PHE A 9 19.48 10.35 -72.10
N SER A 10 19.32 11.18 -73.12
CA SER A 10 19.33 12.63 -72.99
C SER A 10 17.94 13.06 -72.52
N LEU A 11 17.84 13.62 -71.31
CA LEU A 11 16.58 14.13 -70.78
C LEU A 11 16.24 15.44 -71.49
N ASN A 12 15.52 15.35 -72.61
CA ASN A 12 14.94 16.50 -73.29
C ASN A 12 13.67 16.92 -72.55
N ILE A 13 13.78 17.90 -71.66
CA ILE A 13 12.63 18.54 -71.02
C ILE A 13 12.11 19.62 -71.98
N THR A 14 11.43 19.19 -73.03
CA THR A 14 10.54 20.10 -73.76
C THR A 14 9.31 20.25 -72.87
N SER A 15 9.19 21.43 -72.26
CA SER A 15 8.02 21.85 -71.50
C SER A 15 6.83 21.91 -72.45
N ASP A 16 6.03 20.85 -72.52
CA ASP A 16 4.59 20.89 -72.78
C ASP A 16 3.99 19.53 -72.39
N ASP A 17 2.96 19.57 -71.54
CA ASP A 17 2.07 18.50 -71.09
C ASP A 17 2.67 17.23 -70.43
N VAL A 18 3.09 17.39 -69.16
CA VAL A 18 3.03 16.28 -68.19
C VAL A 18 1.65 16.27 -67.55
N GLU A 19 0.74 15.52 -68.17
CA GLU A 19 -0.36 14.82 -67.50
C GLU A 19 0.25 13.73 -66.59
N GLY A 20 1.01 14.18 -65.60
CA GLY A 20 1.64 13.35 -64.60
C GLY A 20 0.60 13.01 -63.55
N SER A 21 0.12 11.77 -63.58
CA SER A 21 -0.81 11.15 -62.65
C SER A 21 -0.60 11.60 -61.19
N SER A 22 -1.22 12.72 -60.81
CA SER A 22 -1.35 13.15 -59.43
C SER A 22 -2.42 12.26 -58.83
N SER A 23 -2.00 11.15 -58.23
CA SER A 23 -2.85 10.34 -57.36
C SER A 23 -3.16 11.16 -56.10
N GLN A 24 -4.07 12.11 -56.26
CA GLN A 24 -4.55 13.02 -55.24
C GLN A 24 -5.48 12.24 -54.32
N ARG A 25 -4.88 11.46 -53.41
CA ARG A 25 -5.64 10.81 -52.33
C ARG A 25 -6.21 11.90 -51.40
N PRO A 26 -7.47 11.78 -50.93
CA PRO A 26 -8.09 12.81 -50.10
C PRO A 26 -7.26 13.05 -48.83
N ILE A 27 -6.84 14.30 -48.63
CA ILE A 27 -6.04 14.77 -47.48
C ILE A 27 -6.65 14.38 -46.11
N GLY A 28 -7.97 14.11 -46.06
CA GLY A 28 -8.69 13.68 -44.86
C GLY A 28 -8.36 12.28 -44.34
N LEU A 29 -8.00 11.33 -45.20
CA LEU A 29 -7.79 9.93 -44.80
C LEU A 29 -6.50 9.74 -43.97
N LYS A 30 -5.43 10.49 -44.28
CA LYS A 30 -4.19 10.47 -43.48
C LYS A 30 -4.40 11.06 -42.09
N LYS A 31 -5.13 12.18 -41.98
CA LYS A 31 -5.43 12.80 -40.68
C LYS A 31 -6.34 11.91 -39.82
N ALA A 32 -7.33 11.25 -40.42
CA ALA A 32 -8.20 10.30 -39.71
C ALA A 32 -7.42 9.10 -39.15
N LYS A 33 -6.55 8.48 -39.96
CA LYS A 33 -5.69 7.37 -39.51
C LYS A 33 -4.72 7.78 -38.40
N PHE A 34 -4.10 8.95 -38.51
CA PHE A 34 -3.21 9.47 -37.47
C PHE A 34 -3.95 9.75 -36.15
N LYS A 35 -5.10 10.42 -36.20
CA LYS A 35 -5.94 10.67 -35.01
C LYS A 35 -6.38 9.37 -34.32
N LYS A 36 -6.73 8.34 -35.09
CA LYS A 36 -7.08 7.01 -34.56
C LYS A 36 -5.91 6.40 -33.79
N ARG A 37 -4.70 6.38 -34.37
CA ARG A 37 -3.50 5.86 -33.70
C ARG A 37 -3.16 6.62 -32.42
N VAL A 38 -3.24 7.95 -32.43
CA VAL A 38 -3.01 8.76 -31.23
C VAL A 38 -4.04 8.44 -30.14
N LYS A 39 -5.32 8.28 -30.50
CA LYS A 39 -6.36 7.91 -29.54
C LYS A 39 -6.12 6.53 -28.93
N GLU A 40 -5.71 5.55 -29.73
CA GLU A 40 -5.39 4.18 -29.28
C GLU A 40 -4.15 4.16 -28.37
N GLN A 41 -3.10 4.92 -28.70
CA GLN A 41 -1.92 5.06 -27.86
C GLN A 41 -2.25 5.73 -26.51
N ASN A 42 -3.05 6.80 -26.56
CA ASN A 42 -3.48 7.49 -25.34
C ASN A 42 -4.38 6.62 -24.46
N SER A 43 -5.29 5.83 -25.06
CA SER A 43 -6.11 4.90 -24.29
C SER A 43 -5.25 3.82 -23.64
N ALA A 44 -4.34 3.20 -24.40
CA ALA A 44 -3.42 2.21 -23.86
C ALA A 44 -2.57 2.77 -22.71
N PHE A 45 -2.09 4.00 -22.84
CA PHE A 45 -1.36 4.68 -21.76
C PHE A 45 -2.23 4.97 -20.53
N CYS A 46 -3.49 5.36 -20.72
CA CYS A 46 -4.42 5.54 -19.60
C CYS A 46 -4.72 4.21 -18.89
N ASP A 47 -4.81 3.12 -19.64
CA ASP A 47 -5.09 1.79 -19.09
C ASP A 47 -3.91 1.29 -18.25
N THR A 48 -2.67 1.46 -18.73
CA THR A 48 -1.47 1.09 -17.94
C THR A 48 -1.34 1.94 -16.67
N LEU A 49 -1.69 3.23 -16.71
CA LEU A 49 -1.71 4.08 -15.52
C LEU A 49 -2.75 3.61 -14.49
N LYS A 50 -3.97 3.27 -14.93
CA LYS A 50 -5.02 2.75 -14.04
C LYS A 50 -4.60 1.43 -13.40
N GLU A 51 -4.00 0.54 -14.19
CA GLU A 51 -3.49 -0.73 -13.69
C GLU A 51 -2.39 -0.52 -12.64
N GLY A 52 -1.42 0.35 -12.93
CA GLY A 52 -0.36 0.70 -11.98
C GLY A 52 -0.90 1.33 -10.69
N GLN A 53 -1.90 2.22 -10.79
CA GLN A 53 -2.57 2.79 -9.63
C GLN A 53 -3.29 1.71 -8.80
N GLN A 54 -3.96 0.77 -9.45
CA GLN A 54 -4.66 -0.32 -8.77
C GLN A 54 -3.68 -1.22 -8.02
N GLN A 55 -2.58 -1.63 -8.66
CA GLN A 55 -1.53 -2.43 -8.06
C GLN A 55 -0.88 -1.70 -6.87
N PHE A 56 -0.60 -0.40 -7.02
CA PHE A 56 -0.05 0.41 -5.93
C PHE A 56 -0.99 0.47 -4.72
N MET A 57 -2.29 0.71 -4.96
CA MET A 57 -3.30 0.75 -3.90
C MET A 57 -3.44 -0.60 -3.19
N GLU A 58 -3.34 -1.70 -3.93
CA GLU A 58 -3.38 -3.04 -3.37
C GLU A 58 -2.18 -3.31 -2.44
N VAL A 59 -0.96 -3.06 -2.93
CA VAL A 59 0.27 -3.22 -2.13
C VAL A 59 0.23 -2.32 -0.89
N PHE A 60 -0.24 -1.08 -1.03
CA PHE A 60 -0.35 -0.15 0.09
C PHE A 60 -1.32 -0.65 1.17
N LYS A 61 -2.50 -1.15 0.77
CA LYS A 61 -3.49 -1.73 1.68
C LYS A 61 -2.96 -2.98 2.37
N GLN A 62 -2.31 -3.88 1.62
CA GLN A 62 -1.71 -5.08 2.16
C GLN A 62 -0.64 -4.74 3.20
N ASN A 63 0.30 -3.85 2.86
CA ASN A 63 1.38 -3.43 3.75
C ASN A 63 0.84 -2.77 5.04
N THR A 64 -0.17 -1.91 4.91
CA THR A 64 -0.80 -1.28 6.07
C THR A 64 -1.46 -2.32 6.98
N GLY A 65 -2.19 -3.28 6.39
CA GLY A 65 -2.82 -4.36 7.14
C GLY A 65 -1.81 -5.28 7.83
N GLU A 66 -0.69 -5.59 7.18
CA GLU A 66 0.41 -6.36 7.79
C GLU A 66 1.04 -5.63 8.96
N ARG A 67 1.40 -4.36 8.78
CA ARG A 67 1.95 -3.53 9.85
C ARG A 67 1.02 -3.45 11.06
N GLN A 68 -0.28 -3.28 10.81
CA GLN A 68 -1.27 -3.27 11.89
C GLN A 68 -1.27 -4.59 12.64
N ARG A 69 -1.34 -5.74 11.95
CA ARG A 69 -1.31 -7.05 12.60
C ARG A 69 -0.03 -7.27 13.41
N THR A 70 1.13 -6.87 12.87
CA THR A 70 2.41 -6.96 13.59
C THR A 70 2.40 -6.11 14.85
N ASN A 71 1.89 -4.88 14.77
CA ASN A 71 1.77 -4.01 15.95
C ASN A 71 0.82 -4.61 16.99
N ASP A 72 -0.36 -5.09 16.60
CA ASP A 72 -1.31 -5.72 17.51
C ASP A 72 -0.70 -6.95 18.20
N ILE A 73 0.10 -7.74 17.49
CA ILE A 73 0.81 -8.90 18.06
C ILE A 73 1.87 -8.45 19.06
N LEU A 74 2.65 -7.42 18.74
CA LEU A 74 3.67 -6.87 19.63
C LEU A 74 3.04 -6.31 20.90
N GLU A 75 1.95 -5.55 20.79
CA GLU A 75 1.20 -5.01 21.92
C GLU A 75 0.69 -6.13 22.82
N ARG A 76 -0.02 -7.12 22.26
CA ARG A 76 -0.47 -8.29 23.04
C ARG A 76 0.69 -9.05 23.68
N ASN A 77 1.82 -9.19 23.00
CA ASN A 77 2.99 -9.88 23.55
C ASN A 77 3.59 -9.13 24.75
N VAL A 78 3.62 -7.80 24.69
CA VAL A 78 4.07 -6.97 25.81
C VAL A 78 3.11 -7.10 26.98
N GLU A 79 1.81 -7.00 26.74
CA GLU A 79 0.78 -7.17 27.78
C GLU A 79 0.86 -8.55 28.44
N CYS A 80 0.91 -9.63 27.64
CA CYS A 80 1.04 -10.99 28.16
C CYS A 80 2.32 -11.18 29.00
N ARG A 81 3.44 -10.56 28.60
CA ARG A 81 4.69 -10.61 29.37
C ARG A 81 4.56 -9.85 30.69
N GLU A 82 3.97 -8.66 30.68
CA GLU A 82 3.75 -7.87 31.89
C GLU A 82 2.79 -8.59 32.85
N ILE A 83 1.68 -9.15 32.36
CA ILE A 83 0.73 -9.95 33.14
C ILE A 83 1.42 -11.15 33.78
N LYS A 84 2.26 -11.88 33.02
CA LYS A 84 3.01 -13.02 33.55
C LYS A 84 3.93 -12.64 34.71
N ILE A 85 4.54 -11.46 34.67
CA ILE A 85 5.41 -10.96 35.75
C ILE A 85 4.55 -10.58 36.96
N VAL A 86 3.44 -9.86 36.76
CA VAL A 86 2.52 -9.43 37.82
C VAL A 86 1.89 -10.63 38.54
N MET A 87 1.53 -11.69 37.83
CA MET A 87 0.89 -12.87 38.39
C MET A 87 1.86 -13.90 39.00
N MET A 88 3.18 -13.72 38.82
CA MET A 88 4.18 -14.66 39.36
C MET A 88 4.13 -14.66 40.89
N ASP A 89 3.91 -15.83 41.50
CA ASP A 89 4.02 -15.99 42.94
C ASP A 89 5.49 -15.96 43.39
N LEU A 90 5.82 -14.97 44.21
CA LEU A 90 7.17 -14.74 44.72
C LEU A 90 7.68 -15.90 45.58
N ASN A 91 6.79 -16.70 46.18
CA ASN A 91 7.18 -17.84 47.00
C ASN A 91 7.75 -19.00 46.19
N THR A 92 7.44 -19.05 44.88
CA THR A 92 7.98 -20.06 43.96
C THR A 92 9.45 -19.80 43.56
N ILE A 93 9.97 -18.59 43.84
CA ILE A 93 11.34 -18.20 43.47
C ILE A 93 12.30 -18.49 44.63
N THR A 94 13.09 -19.56 44.52
CA THR A 94 14.05 -19.98 45.57
C THR A 94 15.13 -18.92 45.86
N ASP A 95 15.62 -18.23 44.84
CA ASP A 95 16.71 -17.26 44.96
C ASP A 95 16.19 -15.91 45.51
N PRO A 96 16.67 -15.45 46.69
CA PRO A 96 16.24 -14.18 47.30
C PRO A 96 16.46 -12.96 46.40
N MET A 97 17.55 -12.94 45.63
CA MET A 97 17.90 -11.79 44.78
C MET A 97 16.96 -11.70 43.58
N LYS A 98 16.66 -12.84 42.94
CA LYS A 98 15.69 -12.90 41.84
C LYS A 98 14.28 -12.58 42.33
N ARG A 99 13.93 -13.01 43.54
CA ARG A 99 12.63 -12.75 44.16
C ARG A 99 12.41 -11.24 44.35
N GLU A 100 13.38 -10.56 44.93
CA GLU A 100 13.29 -9.10 45.13
C GLU A 100 13.27 -8.35 43.78
N PHE A 101 14.05 -8.80 42.79
CA PHE A 101 13.99 -8.23 41.44
C PHE A 101 12.60 -8.35 40.82
N VAL A 102 11.98 -9.53 40.86
CA VAL A 102 10.62 -9.73 40.31
C VAL A 102 9.61 -8.86 41.04
N LYS A 103 9.67 -8.79 42.37
CA LYS A 103 8.82 -7.90 43.18
C LYS A 103 8.94 -6.44 42.76
N GLN A 104 10.15 -5.96 42.51
CA GLN A 104 10.38 -4.60 42.01
C GLN A 104 9.78 -4.39 40.61
N GLN A 105 9.89 -5.37 39.72
CA GLN A 105 9.25 -5.31 38.40
C GLN A 105 7.71 -5.26 38.51
N GLN A 106 7.11 -6.04 39.41
CA GLN A 106 5.66 -6.00 39.66
C GLN A 106 5.22 -4.59 40.09
N LEU A 107 5.93 -3.98 41.05
CA LEU A 107 5.64 -2.61 41.50
C LEU A 107 5.77 -1.59 40.37
N LYS A 108 6.81 -1.70 39.55
CA LYS A 108 7.03 -0.80 38.41
C LYS A 108 5.89 -0.90 37.38
N ILE A 109 5.44 -2.12 37.07
CA ILE A 109 4.35 -2.36 36.12
C ILE A 109 3.02 -1.82 36.67
N MET A 110 2.69 -2.11 37.94
CA MET A 110 1.47 -1.60 38.57
C MET A 110 1.44 -0.06 38.62
N ALA A 111 2.57 0.58 38.92
CA ALA A 111 2.68 2.04 38.90
C ALA A 111 2.47 2.62 37.49
N LYS A 112 3.07 2.01 36.46
CA LYS A 112 2.88 2.39 35.05
C LYS A 112 1.40 2.29 34.64
N GLN A 113 0.71 1.22 35.03
CA GLN A 113 -0.71 1.03 34.72
C GLN A 113 -1.61 2.04 35.43
N ALA A 114 -1.32 2.37 36.69
CA ALA A 114 -2.06 3.39 37.44
C ALA A 114 -1.96 4.79 36.81
N GLN A 115 -0.79 5.13 36.24
CA GLN A 115 -0.58 6.39 35.52
C GLN A 115 -1.30 6.43 34.16
N GLN A 116 -1.37 5.30 33.46
CA GLN A 116 -2.06 5.21 32.16
C GLN A 116 -3.59 5.32 32.30
N GLN A 117 -4.19 4.85 33.41
CA GLN A 117 -5.63 5.02 33.65
C GLN A 117 -6.05 6.47 33.96
N SER A 118 -5.11 7.32 34.40
CA SER A 118 -5.39 8.74 34.70
C SER A 118 -5.19 9.67 33.49
N GLN A 119 -4.64 9.17 32.37
CA GLN A 119 -4.61 9.86 31.09
C GLN A 119 -5.54 9.15 30.10
N GLY A 120 -6.79 9.65 29.98
CA GLY A 120 -7.68 9.22 28.91
C GLY A 120 -7.00 9.36 27.55
N SER A 121 -7.02 8.27 26.77
CA SER A 121 -6.57 8.12 25.38
C SER A 121 -6.36 9.42 24.60
N GLN A 122 -5.18 10.04 24.71
CA GLN A 122 -4.71 11.08 23.82
C GLN A 122 -3.22 10.89 23.53
N ASN A 123 -2.88 9.75 22.93
CA ASN A 123 -1.66 9.67 22.12
C ASN A 123 -2.02 10.10 20.70
N THR A 124 -2.22 11.41 20.51
CA THR A 124 -2.15 12.04 19.19
C THR A 124 -0.68 12.14 18.78
N SER A 125 0.01 11.00 18.62
CA SER A 125 1.20 10.96 17.78
C SER A 125 0.68 10.91 16.36
N GLY A 126 0.53 12.10 15.74
CA GLY A 126 -0.09 12.30 14.43
C GLY A 126 0.33 11.22 13.44
N SER A 127 -0.54 10.22 13.31
CA SER A 127 -0.29 9.05 12.52
C SER A 127 -0.78 9.40 11.13
N PHE A 128 0.01 9.05 10.11
CA PHE A 128 -0.34 9.21 8.69
C PHE A 128 -1.78 8.75 8.34
N GLY A 129 -2.40 7.90 9.18
CA GLY A 129 -3.81 7.51 9.10
C GLY A 129 -4.84 8.62 9.37
N ASP A 130 -4.54 9.61 10.22
CA ASP A 130 -5.47 10.71 10.54
C ASP A 130 -5.75 11.62 9.34
N PHE A 131 -4.82 11.67 8.39
CA PHE A 131 -4.99 12.39 7.13
C PHE A 131 -6.10 11.80 6.26
N PHE A 132 -6.35 10.49 6.34
CA PHE A 132 -7.34 9.79 5.54
C PHE A 132 -8.68 9.60 6.27
N ASN A 133 -8.70 9.64 7.60
CA ASN A 133 -9.93 9.54 8.40
C ASN A 133 -10.89 10.72 8.14
N ASN A 134 -10.38 11.89 7.77
CA ASN A 134 -11.20 13.07 7.45
C ASN A 134 -11.88 13.02 6.06
N LEU A 135 -11.62 11.99 5.25
CA LEU A 135 -12.26 11.82 3.93
C LEU A 135 -13.55 10.98 4.00
N GLN A 136 -13.85 10.37 5.15
CA GLN A 136 -15.04 9.56 5.36
C GLN A 136 -16.08 10.38 6.14
N GLY A 137 -17.15 10.78 5.45
CA GLY A 137 -18.20 11.66 5.99
C GLY A 137 -18.89 11.15 7.27
N PRO A 138 -19.68 12.01 7.95
CA PRO A 138 -20.12 11.79 9.32
C PRO A 138 -21.21 10.71 9.35
N GLY A 139 -20.85 9.52 9.83
CA GLY A 139 -21.77 8.40 10.02
C GLY A 139 -21.72 7.90 11.46
N ASN A 140 -22.66 8.40 12.27
CA ASN A 140 -23.30 7.79 13.44
C ASN A 140 -22.47 6.89 14.37
N GLY A 141 -22.26 7.38 15.59
CA GLY A 141 -21.72 6.58 16.69
C GLY A 141 -22.70 5.53 17.23
N LEU A 142 -22.14 4.49 17.85
CA LEU A 142 -22.68 3.76 19.01
C LEU A 142 -21.59 2.83 19.60
N PRO A 143 -21.67 2.48 20.90
CA PRO A 143 -20.50 2.19 21.74
C PRO A 143 -20.24 0.70 22.01
N GLY A 144 -19.04 0.43 22.52
CA GLY A 144 -18.80 -0.57 23.56
C GLY A 144 -18.61 -2.02 23.12
N LEU A 145 -17.36 -2.43 22.89
CA LEU A 145 -16.97 -3.85 22.88
C LEU A 145 -16.04 -4.17 24.05
N LEU A 146 -16.62 -4.13 25.24
CA LEU A 146 -16.00 -4.55 26.50
C LEU A 146 -16.52 -5.95 26.85
N ASN A 147 -16.24 -6.97 26.01
CA ASN A 147 -16.53 -8.38 26.39
C ASN A 147 -15.92 -9.49 25.51
N ARG A 148 -14.68 -9.35 25.00
CA ARG A 148 -14.03 -10.45 24.25
C ARG A 148 -12.74 -11.02 24.84
N CYS A 149 -12.12 -10.39 25.82
CA CYS A 149 -10.83 -10.87 26.33
C CYS A 149 -10.95 -12.03 27.34
N TYR A 150 -12.11 -12.29 27.93
CA TYR A 150 -12.25 -13.32 28.97
C TYR A 150 -12.37 -14.76 28.47
N ASN A 151 -12.70 -15.00 27.20
CA ASN A 151 -13.03 -16.36 26.73
C ASN A 151 -11.87 -17.14 26.06
N LEU A 152 -10.76 -16.51 25.69
CA LEU A 152 -9.64 -17.21 25.03
C LEU A 152 -8.44 -17.49 25.93
N CYS A 153 -8.30 -16.82 27.08
CA CYS A 153 -7.20 -17.08 28.00
C CYS A 153 -7.37 -18.42 28.76
N CYS A 154 -8.60 -18.92 28.90
CA CYS A 154 -8.88 -20.20 29.57
C CYS A 154 -8.55 -21.44 28.73
N ILE A 155 -8.31 -21.32 27.42
CA ILE A 155 -8.10 -22.49 26.56
C ILE A 155 -6.63 -22.98 26.58
N PHE A 156 -5.68 -22.14 27.02
CA PHE A 156 -4.25 -22.48 27.04
C PHE A 156 -3.69 -22.90 28.41
N LEU A 157 -4.54 -23.07 29.44
CA LEU A 157 -4.14 -23.51 30.78
C LEU A 157 -4.37 -25.00 31.08
N SER A 158 -4.57 -25.83 30.05
CA SER A 158 -4.62 -27.28 30.19
C SER A 158 -3.47 -27.93 29.43
N PHE A 159 -2.23 -27.84 29.94
CA PHE A 159 -1.14 -28.79 29.74
C PHE A 159 -0.03 -28.58 30.77
#